data_AF-A0A944S7C8-F1
#
_entry.id   AF-A0A944S7C8-F1
#
_cell.length_a   1.000
_cell.length_b   1.000
_cell.length_c   1.000
_cell.angle_alpha   90.00
_cell.angle_beta   90.00
_cell.angle_gamma   90.00
#
_symmetry.space_group_name_H-M   'P 1'
#
loop_
_entity.id
_entity.type
_entity.pdbx_description
1 polymer ?
#
loop_
_entity_poly.entity_id
_entity_poly.type
_entity_poly.pdbx_seq_one_letter_code
_entity_poly.pdbx_strand_id
1 'polypeptide(L)' 'MEVIYILIPGMILMGVILVWVLMISIRKGQYDDMDGEASRILMDDDLMPDNFGGPKDGAKPIEKQKNRVEK' A
#
# COMPACT_ATOMS: atom_id res chain seq x y z
N MET A 1 -41.49 -12.07 26.99
CA MET A 1 -40.79 -10.78 27.15
C MET A 1 -39.35 -10.92 27.66
N GLU A 2 -38.82 -12.13 27.85
CA GLU A 2 -37.47 -12.34 28.41
C GLU A 2 -36.34 -12.15 27.39
N VAL A 3 -36.57 -12.57 26.15
CA VAL A 3 -35.59 -12.53 25.04
C VAL A 3 -35.04 -11.13 24.76
N ILE A 4 -35.85 -10.09 24.98
CA ILE A 4 -35.42 -8.71 24.73
C ILE A 4 -34.28 -8.27 25.66
N TYR A 5 -34.23 -8.81 26.88
CA TYR A 5 -33.18 -8.51 27.85
C TYR A 5 -31.82 -9.09 27.46
N ILE A 6 -31.77 -10.07 26.56
CA ILE A 6 -30.54 -10.62 26.00
C ILE A 6 -30.22 -9.96 24.65
N LEU A 7 -31.24 -9.71 23.82
CA LEU A 7 -31.05 -9.12 22.50
C LEU A 7 -30.55 -7.68 22.53
N ILE A 8 -31.11 -6.83 23.40
CA ILE A 8 -30.70 -5.42 23.50
C ILE A 8 -29.20 -5.29 23.86
N PRO A 9 -28.72 -5.88 24.98
CA PRO A 9 -27.30 -5.79 25.29
C PRO A 9 -26.43 -6.52 24.27
N GLY A 10 -26.91 -7.64 23.70
CA GLY A 10 -26.19 -8.34 22.63
C GLY A 10 -25.91 -7.46 21.42
N MET A 11 -26.90 -6.70 20.96
CA MET A 11 -26.75 -5.77 19.84
C MET A 11 -25.83 -4.58 20.16
N ILE A 12 -25.95 -4.02 21.37
CA ILE A 12 -25.06 -2.94 21.81
C ILE A 12 -23.60 -3.42 21.83
N LEU A 13 -23.36 -4.61 22.39
CA LEU A 13 -22.02 -5.19 22.51
C LEU A 13 -21.43 -5.49 21.12
N MET A 14 -22.23 -6.01 20.21
CA MET A 14 -21.85 -6.21 18.81
C MET A 14 -21.49 -4.89 18.10
N GLY A 15 -22.28 -3.83 18.33
CA GLY A 15 -22.00 -2.50 17.81
C GLY A 15 -20.69 -1.91 18.33
N VAL A 16 -20.42 -2.07 19.63
CA VAL A 16 -19.15 -1.63 20.24
C VAL A 16 -17.96 -2.37 19.63
N ILE A 17 -18.08 -3.69 19.42
CA ILE A 17 -17.02 -4.48 18.77
C ILE A 17 -16.73 -3.96 17.36
N LEU A 18 -17.77 -3.68 16.56
CA LEU A 18 -17.59 -3.13 15.21
C LEU A 18 -16.86 -1.79 15.22
N VAL A 19 -17.28 -0.86 16.09
CA VAL A 19 -16.63 0.44 16.23
C VAL A 19 -15.18 0.29 16.72
N TRP A 20 -14.92 -0.65 17.64
CA TRP A 20 -13.58 -0.93 18.13
C TRP A 20 -12.67 -1.41 16.99
N VAL A 21 -13.12 -2.37 16.18
CA VAL A 21 -12.36 -2.87 15.03
C VAL A 21 -12.06 -1.74 14.05
N LEU A 22 -13.05 -0.89 13.74
CA LEU A 22 -12.84 0.28 12.89
C LEU A 22 -11.81 1.25 13.49
N MET A 23 -11.87 1.52 14.80
CA MET A 23 -10.89 2.37 15.48
C MET A 23 -9.46 1.80 15.40
N ILE A 24 -9.28 0.48 15.55
CA ILE A 24 -7.98 -0.16 15.30
C ILE A 24 -7.56 0.04 13.85
N SER A 25 -8.49 -0.14 12.91
CA SER A 25 -8.18 -0.02 11.49
C SER A 25 -7.71 1.38 11.10
N ILE A 26 -8.36 2.41 11.63
CA ILE A 26 -7.97 3.82 11.44
C ILE A 26 -6.60 4.08 12.06
N ARG A 27 -6.35 3.63 13.30
CA ARG A 27 -5.05 3.81 13.97
C ARG A 27 -3.90 3.10 13.27
N LYS A 28 -4.17 2.02 12.54
CA LYS A 28 -3.17 1.31 11.74
C LYS A 28 -2.76 2.05 10.46
N GLY A 29 -3.41 3.17 10.11
CA GLY A 29 -3.05 3.96 8.93
C GLY A 29 -3.35 3.26 7.60
N GLN A 30 -4.14 2.17 7.60
CA GLN A 30 -4.42 1.40 6.37
C GLN A 30 -5.25 2.17 5.32
N TYR A 31 -5.87 3.27 5.74
CA TYR A 31 -6.63 4.17 4.85
C TYR A 31 -5.75 5.29 4.25
N ASP A 32 -4.48 5.39 4.66
CA ASP A 32 -3.56 6.43 4.17
C ASP A 32 -2.93 6.04 2.82
N ASP A 33 -2.95 4.76 2.46
CA ASP A 33 -2.34 4.22 1.22
C ASP A 33 -3.38 3.92 0.12
N MET A 34 -4.55 4.57 0.16
CA MET A 34 -5.58 4.41 -0.90
C MET A 34 -5.11 4.94 -2.27
N ASP A 35 -4.08 5.79 -2.31
CA ASP A 35 -3.50 6.35 -3.54
C ASP A 35 -2.30 5.53 -4.09
N GLY A 36 -1.65 4.69 -3.27
CA GLY A 36 -0.38 4.05 -3.63
C GLY A 36 -0.52 2.76 -4.45
N GLU A 37 -1.48 1.89 -4.12
CA GLU A 37 -1.65 0.60 -4.83
C GLU A 37 -2.18 0.79 -6.26
N ALA A 38 -3.18 1.67 -6.46
CA ALA A 38 -3.75 1.92 -7.79
C ALA A 38 -2.74 2.57 -8.74
N SER A 39 -1.89 3.48 -8.24
CA SER A 39 -0.83 4.10 -9.04
C SER A 39 0.26 3.11 -9.44
N ARG A 40 0.58 2.11 -8.61
CA ARG A 40 1.56 1.07 -8.93
C ARG A 40 1.05 0.15 -10.03
N ILE A 41 -0.22 -0.24 -10.01
CA ILE A 41 -0.80 -1.11 -11.05
C ILE A 41 -0.82 -0.44 -12.43
N LEU A 42 -1.02 0.88 -12.48
CA LEU A 42 -1.01 1.68 -13.71
C LEU A 42 0.41 2.01 -14.21
N MET A 43 1.40 2.01 -13.32
CA MET A 43 2.82 2.24 -13.65
C MET A 43 3.63 0.95 -13.85
N ASP A 44 3.12 -0.21 -13.40
CA ASP A 44 3.76 -1.53 -13.59
C ASP A 44 3.54 -2.11 -15.00
N ASP A 45 2.59 -1.58 -15.79
CA ASP A 45 2.41 -1.96 -17.20
C ASP A 45 3.57 -1.49 -18.09
N ASP A 46 4.39 -0.53 -17.63
CA ASP A 46 5.59 -0.06 -18.32
C ASP A 46 6.86 -0.85 -17.94
N LEU A 47 6.77 -1.77 -16.96
CA LEU A 47 7.84 -2.71 -16.64
C LEU A 47 7.65 -4.01 -17.44
N MET A 48 7.78 -3.88 -18.75
CA MET A 48 8.15 -5.03 -19.57
C MET A 48 9.42 -5.66 -18.95
N PRO A 49 9.45 -6.98 -18.73
CA PRO A 49 10.69 -7.62 -18.33
C PRO A 49 11.71 -7.42 -19.46
N ASP A 50 12.78 -6.70 -19.16
CA ASP A 50 14.00 -6.53 -19.99
C ASP A 50 14.75 -7.86 -20.24
N ASN A 51 14.06 -9.01 -20.24
CA ASN A 51 14.61 -10.33 -20.56
C ASN A 51 14.10 -10.90 -21.89
N PHE A 52 13.38 -10.12 -22.71
CA PHE A 52 13.15 -10.43 -24.12
C PHE A 52 13.61 -9.28 -25.01
N GLY A 53 14.94 -9.20 -25.19
CA GLY A 53 15.68 -8.57 -26.28
C GLY A 53 15.10 -7.32 -26.96
N GLY A 54 15.68 -6.15 -26.66
CA GLY A 54 15.53 -4.93 -27.46
C GLY A 54 16.48 -3.80 -27.00
N PRO A 55 17.16 -3.05 -27.89
CA PRO A 55 18.23 -2.12 -27.51
C PRO A 55 17.82 -0.91 -26.66
N LYS A 56 18.79 -0.55 -25.80
CA LYS A 56 18.90 0.61 -24.91
C LYS A 56 18.54 1.93 -25.60
N ASP A 57 17.95 2.87 -24.87
CA ASP A 57 18.23 4.32 -24.94
C ASP A 57 17.42 5.06 -23.85
N GLY A 58 18.07 5.70 -22.85
CA GLY A 58 17.31 6.59 -21.96
C GLY A 58 17.96 7.24 -20.74
N ALA A 59 18.99 6.67 -20.08
CA ALA A 59 19.53 7.27 -18.85
C ALA A 59 20.82 8.06 -19.10
N LYS A 60 20.69 9.40 -19.14
CA LYS A 60 21.78 10.38 -19.25
C LYS A 60 22.82 10.28 -18.09
N PRO A 61 24.02 10.84 -18.30
CA PRO A 61 25.24 10.45 -17.59
C PRO A 61 25.40 11.10 -16.21
N ILE A 62 25.69 10.29 -15.19
CA ILE A 62 26.19 10.78 -13.89
C ILE A 62 27.71 10.57 -13.84
N GLU A 63 28.38 11.61 -14.32
CA GLU A 63 29.64 12.15 -13.80
C GLU A 63 30.00 11.67 -12.38
N LYS A 64 30.84 10.64 -12.26
CA LYS A 64 31.71 10.38 -11.08
C LYS A 64 32.67 9.20 -11.32
N GLN A 65 33.62 9.37 -12.23
CA GLN A 65 34.80 8.50 -12.26
C GLN A 65 36.04 9.20 -12.80
N LYS A 66 36.18 10.50 -12.49
CA LYS A 66 37.39 11.27 -12.76
C LYS A 66 38.36 11.23 -11.56
N ASN A 67 38.63 10.05 -10.99
CA ASN A 67 39.59 9.88 -9.88
C ASN A 67 40.07 8.42 -9.75
N ARG A 68 40.65 7.82 -10.79
CA ARG A 68 41.47 6.59 -10.63
C ARG A 68 42.43 6.29 -11.78
N VAL A 69 42.91 7.30 -12.50
CA VAL A 69 44.03 7.11 -13.43
C VAL A 69 44.95 8.32 -13.34
N GLU A 70 45.32 8.69 -12.12
CA GLU A 70 46.63 9.30 -11.86
C GLU A 70 47.45 8.23 -11.16
N LYS A 71 48.05 7.35 -11.95
CA LYS A 71 49.32 6.71 -11.63
C LYS A 71 49.98 6.19 -12.89
#